data_AF-A0A1A6HU83-F1
#
_entry.id   AF-A0A1A6HU83-F1
#
_cell.length_a   1.000
_cell.length_b   1.000
_cell.length_c   1.000
_cell.angle_alpha   90.00
_cell.angle_beta   90.00
_cell.angle_gamma   90.00
#
_symmetry.space_group_name_H-M   'P 1'
#
loop_
_entity.id
_entity.type
_entity.pdbx_description
1 polymer ?
#
loop_
_entity_poly.entity_id
_entity_poly.type
_entity_poly.pdbx_seq_one_letter_code
_entity_poly.pdbx_strand_id
1 'polypeptide(L)'
;MVHICRLAASGQDGTCIRLVFLMLPNIHSFKHENYTNLNITCRYAGVFHVEKNGRYSISRTEAGDLCEAFNSTLPTMAQMLVALSKGFETCRYGFIEGHVVIPRINPNAICAANNTGVYVLTSNTSHYDTYCFNAS
;
A
#
# COMPACT_ATOMS: atom_id res chain seq x y z
N MET A 1 5.42 1.69 19.56
CA MET A 1 4.62 2.94 19.49
C MET A 1 4.23 3.13 18.03
N VAL A 2 3.02 2.72 17.65
CA VAL A 2 2.53 2.88 16.28
C VAL A 2 2.16 4.35 16.13
N HIS A 3 2.88 5.09 15.30
CA HIS A 3 2.47 6.42 14.90
C HIS A 3 1.24 6.29 14.00
N ILE A 4 0.06 6.27 14.64
CA ILE A 4 -1.20 6.54 13.96
C ILE A 4 -1.09 7.99 13.49
N CYS A 5 -0.93 8.21 12.19
CA CYS A 5 -1.18 9.53 11.60
C CYS A 5 -2.65 9.85 11.90
N ARG A 6 -2.91 10.65 12.93
CA ARG A 6 -4.18 11.37 13.03
C ARG A 6 -4.26 12.23 11.78
N LEU A 7 -5.20 11.92 10.90
CA LEU A 7 -5.70 12.87 9.93
C LEU A 7 -6.14 14.11 10.73
N ALA A 8 -5.32 15.16 10.70
CA ALA A 8 -5.76 16.48 11.10
C ALA A 8 -6.82 16.92 10.08
N ALA A 9 -8.08 16.68 10.43
CA ALA A 9 -9.21 17.31 9.79
C ALA A 9 -9.26 18.78 10.26
N SER A 10 -8.69 19.70 9.48
CA SER A 10 -8.92 21.15 9.50
C SER A 10 -7.80 21.83 8.68
N GLY A 11 -8.02 22.49 7.54
CA GLY A 11 -9.23 22.92 6.84
C GLY A 11 -8.84 23.73 5.60
N GLN A 12 -9.81 23.88 4.66
CA GLN A 12 -9.80 24.66 3.40
C GLN A 12 -8.98 23.98 2.28
N ASP A 13 -9.52 23.11 1.42
CA ASP A 13 -10.72 23.27 0.59
C ASP A 13 -11.53 21.98 0.46
N GLY A 14 -12.84 22.10 0.71
CA GLY A 14 -13.80 21.02 0.80
C GLY A 14 -14.35 20.54 -0.53
N THR A 15 -13.55 19.81 -1.31
CA THR A 15 -14.09 18.92 -2.35
C THR A 15 -13.30 17.62 -2.39
N CYS A 16 -13.86 16.55 -1.81
CA CYS A 16 -13.67 15.21 -2.36
C CYS A 16 -14.23 15.26 -3.78
N ILE A 17 -13.37 15.59 -4.75
CA ILE A 17 -13.75 15.58 -6.15
C ILE A 17 -14.02 14.12 -6.53
N ARG A 18 -15.30 13.81 -6.47
CA ARG A 18 -15.94 12.68 -7.11
C ARG A 18 -15.97 13.00 -8.61
N LEU A 19 -14.96 12.61 -9.36
CA LEU A 19 -14.92 12.76 -10.82
C LEU A 19 -14.23 11.52 -11.41
N VAL A 20 -14.71 10.85 -12.46
CA VAL A 20 -15.84 11.07 -13.36
C VAL A 20 -16.39 9.69 -13.72
N PHE A 21 -17.70 9.50 -13.57
CA PHE A 21 -18.42 8.49 -14.34
C PHE A 21 -18.39 8.97 -15.79
N LEU A 22 -17.35 8.62 -16.56
CA LEU A 22 -17.47 8.71 -18.01
C LEU A 22 -18.45 7.62 -18.39
N MET A 23 -19.70 8.03 -18.62
CA MET A 23 -20.77 7.26 -19.24
C MET A 23 -20.33 6.92 -20.68
N LEU A 24 -19.31 6.08 -20.83
CA LEU A 24 -19.01 5.42 -22.08
C LEU A 24 -19.91 4.18 -22.14
N PRO A 25 -20.84 4.07 -23.10
CA PRO A 25 -21.88 3.04 -23.13
C PRO A 25 -21.35 1.63 -23.47
N ASN A 26 -20.06 1.33 -23.27
CA ASN A 26 -19.43 0.09 -23.77
C ASN A 26 -18.33 -0.52 -22.88
N ILE A 27 -18.38 -0.38 -21.55
CA ILE A 27 -17.52 -1.20 -20.67
C ILE A 27 -18.39 -2.04 -19.74
N HIS A 28 -18.66 -3.27 -20.16
CA HIS A 28 -19.14 -4.32 -19.26
C HIS A 28 -18.08 -4.53 -18.16
N SER A 29 -18.47 -4.31 -16.91
CA SER A 29 -17.71 -4.56 -15.67
C SER A 29 -16.76 -3.44 -15.19
N PHE A 30 -17.31 -2.28 -14.85
CA PHE A 30 -16.74 -1.54 -13.72
C PHE A 30 -17.14 -2.28 -12.43
N LYS A 31 -16.25 -3.15 -11.92
CA LYS A 31 -16.46 -3.84 -10.64
C LYS A 31 -16.61 -2.79 -9.54
N HIS A 32 -17.84 -2.53 -9.12
CA HIS A 32 -18.13 -1.80 -7.89
C HIS A 32 -17.86 -2.73 -6.69
N GLU A 33 -16.61 -3.18 -6.54
CA GLU A 33 -16.17 -4.10 -5.48
C GLU A 33 -15.60 -3.29 -4.30
N ASN A 34 -16.53 -2.79 -3.48
CA ASN A 34 -16.39 -2.63 -2.03
C ASN A 34 -15.01 -2.10 -1.53
N TYR A 35 -14.69 -0.85 -1.85
CA TYR A 35 -13.55 -0.12 -1.28
C TYR A 35 -13.92 0.59 0.04
N THR A 36 -14.61 -0.11 0.94
CA THR A 36 -15.22 0.55 2.11
C THR A 36 -14.31 0.62 3.33
N ASN A 37 -13.15 -0.06 3.32
CA ASN A 37 -12.17 0.10 4.38
C ASN A 37 -10.74 -0.12 3.89
N LEU A 38 -10.06 1.00 3.63
CA LEU A 38 -8.62 1.00 3.48
C LEU A 38 -7.92 1.57 4.71
N ASN A 39 -6.88 0.89 5.13
CA ASN A 39 -5.95 1.39 6.13
C ASN A 39 -4.64 1.78 5.44
N ILE A 40 -4.23 3.04 5.61
CA ILE A 40 -3.08 3.63 4.91
C ILE A 40 -2.10 4.17 5.95
N THR A 41 -0.82 3.84 5.80
CA THR A 41 0.23 4.33 6.71
C THR A 41 0.79 5.70 6.29
N CYS A 42 1.53 6.35 7.20
CA CYS A 42 2.28 7.55 6.87
C CYS A 42 3.34 7.25 5.79
N ARG A 43 3.72 8.26 5.01
CA ARG A 43 4.68 8.14 3.91
C ARG A 43 6.12 8.29 4.40
N TYR A 44 7.01 7.43 3.93
CA TYR A 44 8.44 7.46 4.20
C TYR A 44 9.20 7.46 2.89
N ALA A 45 9.85 8.59 2.55
CA ALA A 45 10.46 8.80 1.24
C ALA A 45 9.50 8.44 0.08
N GLY A 46 8.23 8.86 0.18
CA GLY A 46 7.19 8.58 -0.81
C GLY A 46 6.49 7.23 -0.69
N VAL A 47 7.06 6.25 0.03
CA VAL A 47 6.48 4.91 0.18
C VAL A 47 5.46 4.87 1.34
N PHE A 48 4.33 4.22 1.11
CA PHE A 48 3.31 3.94 2.13
C PHE A 48 2.71 2.54 1.93
N HIS A 49 2.12 2.00 2.99
CA HIS A 49 1.42 0.71 2.99
C HIS A 49 -0.09 0.93 2.89
N VAL A 50 -0.76 0.01 2.19
CA VAL A 50 -2.21 -0.02 2.02
C VAL A 50 -2.73 -1.42 2.32
N GLU A 51 -3.60 -1.52 3.30
CA GLU A 51 -4.33 -2.72 3.68
C GLU A 51 -5.82 -2.57 3.37
N LYS A 52 -6.42 -3.62 2.81
CA LYS A 52 -7.85 -3.66 2.47
C LYS A 52 -8.59 -4.57 3.44
N ASN A 53 -9.66 -4.07 4.06
CA ASN A 53 -10.58 -4.85 4.91
C ASN A 53 -9.93 -5.60 6.09
N GLY A 54 -8.77 -5.15 6.58
CA GLY A 54 -8.07 -5.77 7.71
C GLY A 54 -7.48 -7.16 7.42
N ARG A 55 -7.40 -7.58 6.14
CA ARG A 55 -6.96 -8.91 5.72
C ARG A 55 -6.19 -8.85 4.40
N TYR A 56 -5.28 -9.81 4.20
CA TYR A 56 -4.65 -10.05 2.91
C TYR A 56 -5.70 -10.42 1.86
N SER A 57 -6.04 -9.44 1.03
CA SER A 57 -7.17 -9.52 0.10
C SER A 57 -6.92 -8.81 -1.23
N ILE A 58 -5.76 -8.15 -1.37
CA ILE A 58 -5.37 -7.46 -2.59
C ILE A 58 -4.62 -8.46 -3.46
N SER A 59 -4.97 -8.56 -4.74
CA SER A 59 -4.20 -9.35 -5.74
C SER A 59 -3.11 -8.51 -6.40
N ARG A 60 -2.14 -9.12 -7.10
CA ARG A 60 -1.05 -8.35 -7.76
C ARG A 60 -1.57 -7.33 -8.78
N THR A 61 -2.59 -7.67 -9.57
CA THR A 61 -3.20 -6.74 -10.54
C THR A 61 -3.90 -5.61 -9.82
N GLU A 62 -4.72 -5.96 -8.81
CA GLU A 62 -5.41 -4.96 -7.99
C GLU A 62 -4.44 -4.04 -7.24
N ALA A 63 -3.28 -4.54 -6.81
CA ALA A 63 -2.24 -3.73 -6.18
C ALA A 63 -1.76 -2.59 -7.07
N GLY A 64 -1.61 -2.83 -8.38
CA GLY A 64 -1.30 -1.80 -9.37
C GLY A 64 -2.42 -0.77 -9.48
N ASP A 65 -3.65 -1.24 -9.74
CA ASP A 65 -4.84 -0.40 -9.85
C ASP A 65 -5.05 0.48 -8.60
N LEU A 66 -4.78 -0.07 -7.41
CA LEU A 66 -4.88 0.65 -6.15
C LEU A 66 -3.84 1.75 -5.99
N CYS A 67 -2.59 1.51 -6.39
CA CYS A 67 -1.59 2.56 -6.35
C CYS A 67 -1.92 3.67 -7.36
N GLU A 68 -2.39 3.31 -8.56
CA GLU A 68 -2.82 4.28 -9.58
C GLU A 68 -3.98 5.15 -9.08
N ALA A 69 -4.95 4.57 -8.38
CA ALA A 69 -6.03 5.32 -7.73
C ALA A 69 -5.54 6.37 -6.71
N PHE A 70 -4.34 6.18 -6.16
CA PHE A 70 -3.67 7.15 -5.29
C PHE A 70 -2.66 8.06 -6.01
N ASN A 71 -2.71 8.14 -7.36
CA ASN A 71 -1.69 8.83 -8.17
C ASN A 71 -0.27 8.41 -7.78
N SER A 72 -0.09 7.11 -7.57
CA SER A 72 1.12 6.49 -7.04
C SER A 72 1.44 5.25 -7.88
N THR A 73 2.64 4.71 -7.77
CA THR A 73 3.06 3.49 -8.47
C THR A 73 3.41 2.40 -7.47
N LEU A 74 3.54 1.15 -7.91
CA LEU A 74 4.23 0.15 -7.07
C LEU A 74 5.67 0.63 -6.84
N PRO A 75 6.19 0.57 -5.60
CA PRO A 75 7.56 0.97 -5.32
C PRO A 75 8.54 -0.02 -5.92
N THR A 76 9.70 0.48 -6.34
CA THR A 76 10.85 -0.36 -6.69
C THR A 76 11.53 -0.88 -5.42
N MET A 77 12.38 -1.90 -5.54
CA MET A 77 13.20 -2.37 -4.42
C MET A 77 14.08 -1.24 -3.84
N ALA A 78 14.64 -0.39 -4.71
CA ALA A 78 15.47 0.73 -4.29
C ALA A 78 14.67 1.76 -3.46
N GLN A 79 13.45 2.10 -3.89
CA GLN A 79 12.58 3.01 -3.14
C GLN A 79 12.19 2.42 -1.78
N MET A 80 11.89 1.13 -1.72
CA MET A 80 11.59 0.44 -0.46
C MET A 80 12.78 0.45 0.51
N LEU A 81 14.01 0.25 0.01
CA LEU A 81 15.23 0.34 0.82
C LEU A 81 15.45 1.76 1.38
N VAL A 82 15.19 2.79 0.57
CA VAL A 82 15.27 4.19 1.03
C VAL A 82 14.21 4.44 2.11
N ALA A 83 12.97 4.00 1.91
CA ALA A 83 11.91 4.13 2.91
C ALA A 83 12.27 3.44 4.23
N LEU A 84 12.80 2.21 4.17
CA LEU A 84 13.29 1.48 5.34
C LEU A 84 14.36 2.28 6.09
N SER A 85 15.32 2.88 5.38
CA SER A 85 16.37 3.72 5.99
C SER A 85 15.82 4.98 6.69
N LYS A 86 14.60 5.41 6.34
CA LYS A 86 13.89 6.54 6.95
C LYS A 86 12.98 6.13 8.10
N GLY A 87 12.95 4.86 8.50
CA GLY A 87 12.14 4.39 9.62
C GLY A 87 10.89 3.59 9.21
N PHE A 88 10.72 3.28 7.93
CA PHE A 88 9.54 2.52 7.49
C PHE A 88 9.66 1.04 7.85
N GLU A 89 8.84 0.57 8.78
CA GLU A 89 8.67 -0.86 9.04
C GLU A 89 7.20 -1.23 9.21
N THR A 90 6.84 -2.46 8.82
CA THR A 90 5.51 -3.02 9.02
C THR A 90 5.60 -4.46 9.52
N CYS A 91 4.48 -5.04 9.94
CA CYS A 91 4.35 -6.48 10.19
C CYS A 91 3.44 -7.15 9.14
N ARG A 92 3.48 -6.65 7.89
CA ARG A 92 2.56 -7.07 6.82
C ARG A 92 3.31 -7.33 5.53
N TYR A 93 2.97 -8.43 4.86
CA TYR A 93 3.46 -8.68 3.51
C TYR A 93 2.66 -7.85 2.52
N GLY A 94 3.35 -7.21 1.58
CA GLY A 94 2.71 -6.43 0.54
C GLY A 94 3.47 -6.43 -0.78
N PHE A 95 2.74 -6.16 -1.86
CA PHE A 95 3.29 -6.08 -3.20
C PHE A 95 4.18 -4.84 -3.38
N ILE A 96 5.28 -5.06 -4.09
CA ILE A 96 6.12 -4.04 -4.72
C ILE A 96 6.34 -4.47 -6.17
N GLU A 97 7.12 -3.71 -6.94
CA GLU A 97 7.45 -4.10 -8.31
C GLU A 97 8.15 -5.48 -8.34
N GLY A 98 7.49 -6.46 -8.95
CA GLY A 98 7.98 -7.84 -9.13
C GLY A 98 7.99 -8.74 -7.89
N HIS A 99 7.83 -8.20 -6.68
CA HIS A 99 8.07 -8.94 -5.43
C HIS A 99 6.95 -8.74 -4.41
N VAL A 100 6.94 -9.62 -3.41
CA VAL A 100 6.18 -9.43 -2.16
C VAL A 100 7.18 -9.29 -1.04
N VAL A 101 7.08 -8.22 -0.27
CA VAL A 101 8.08 -7.89 0.76
C VAL A 101 7.46 -7.48 2.08
N ILE A 102 8.30 -7.45 3.11
CA ILE A 102 8.02 -6.87 4.42
C ILE A 102 9.26 -6.08 4.88
N PRO A 103 9.16 -4.75 5.05
CA PRO A 103 10.26 -3.95 5.57
C PRO A 103 10.32 -4.08 7.11
N ARG A 104 11.46 -4.51 7.64
CA ARG A 104 11.72 -4.70 9.08
C ARG A 104 12.98 -3.96 9.50
N ILE A 105 12.86 -3.09 10.52
CA ILE A 105 14.03 -2.46 11.15
C ILE A 105 14.38 -3.22 12.41
N ASN A 106 13.37 -3.47 13.25
CA ASN A 106 13.53 -4.20 14.49
C ASN A 106 13.24 -5.70 14.28
N PRO A 107 14.04 -6.62 14.83
CA PRO A 107 13.72 -8.04 14.77
C PRO A 107 12.43 -8.33 15.55
N ASN A 108 11.55 -9.15 14.98
CA ASN A 108 10.33 -9.61 15.65
C ASN A 108 9.97 -11.03 15.21
N ALA A 109 9.74 -11.94 16.17
CA ALA A 109 9.48 -13.35 15.91
C ALA A 109 8.23 -13.59 15.05
N ILE A 110 7.22 -12.72 15.14
CA ILE A 110 5.97 -12.84 14.36
C ILE A 110 5.99 -12.05 13.04
N CYS A 111 7.02 -11.23 12.80
CA CYS A 111 7.17 -10.44 11.58
C CYS A 111 8.44 -10.87 10.83
N ALA A 112 8.27 -11.68 9.77
CA ALA A 112 9.38 -12.25 9.02
C ALA A 112 10.38 -13.08 9.87
N ALA A 113 9.92 -13.74 10.94
CA ALA A 113 10.74 -14.65 11.76
C ALA A 113 12.07 -14.04 12.24
N ASN A 114 12.03 -12.84 12.83
CA ASN A 114 13.19 -12.05 13.29
C ASN A 114 14.12 -11.49 12.20
N ASN A 115 13.81 -11.65 10.91
CA ASN A 115 14.61 -11.03 9.86
C ASN A 115 14.45 -9.50 9.85
N THR A 116 15.54 -8.81 9.50
CA THR A 116 15.60 -7.36 9.30
C THR A 116 15.96 -7.03 7.86
N GLY A 117 15.74 -5.80 7.43
CA GLY A 117 15.87 -5.39 6.03
C GLY A 117 14.55 -5.45 5.28
N VAL A 118 14.62 -5.38 3.95
CA VAL A 118 13.48 -5.64 3.07
C VAL A 118 13.44 -7.14 2.79
N TYR A 119 12.68 -7.89 3.58
CA TYR A 119 12.59 -9.33 3.44
C TYR A 119 11.67 -9.68 2.27
N VAL A 120 12.17 -10.45 1.31
CA VAL A 120 11.43 -10.92 0.13
C VAL A 120 10.79 -12.26 0.42
N LEU A 121 9.48 -12.35 0.23
CA LEU A 121 8.73 -13.58 0.42
C LEU A 121 8.70 -14.41 -0.86
N THR A 122 9.21 -15.64 -0.78
CA THR A 122 9.04 -16.68 -1.80
C THR A 122 7.81 -17.53 -1.44
N SER A 123 6.62 -17.08 -1.83
CA SER A 123 5.37 -17.80 -1.57
C SER A 123 4.50 -17.86 -2.82
N ASN A 124 3.68 -18.92 -2.90
CA ASN A 124 2.73 -19.16 -3.98
C ASN A 124 1.34 -18.56 -3.70
N THR A 125 1.15 -17.89 -2.57
CA THR A 125 -0.13 -17.24 -2.27
C THR A 125 -0.33 -15.98 -3.10
N SER A 126 -1.56 -15.75 -3.57
CA SER A 126 -1.88 -14.72 -4.56
C SER A 126 -2.37 -13.39 -3.97
N HIS A 127 -2.66 -13.34 -2.67
CA HIS A 127 -3.26 -12.18 -2.02
C HIS A 127 -2.45 -11.70 -0.83
N TYR A 128 -2.23 -10.40 -0.76
CA TYR A 128 -1.47 -9.71 0.28
C TYR A 128 -2.05 -8.31 0.49
N ASP A 129 -1.30 -7.46 1.19
CA ASP A 129 -1.50 -6.01 1.14
C ASP A 129 -0.72 -5.42 -0.05
N THR A 130 -0.67 -4.10 -0.20
CA THR A 130 0.20 -3.45 -1.19
C THR A 130 1.03 -2.33 -0.57
N TYR A 131 2.16 -2.03 -1.19
CA TYR A 131 2.89 -0.79 -0.96
C TYR A 131 2.77 0.08 -2.20
N CYS A 132 2.68 1.39 -2.01
CA CYS A 132 2.63 2.36 -3.08
C CYS A 132 3.70 3.43 -2.85
N PHE A 133 4.20 3.99 -3.94
CA PHE A 133 5.18 5.07 -3.97
C PHE A 133 4.57 6.29 -4.65
N ASN A 134 4.63 7.41 -3.96
CA ASN A 134 4.26 8.70 -4.52
C ASN A 134 5.51 9.56 -4.68
N ALA A 135 5.72 10.08 -5.89
CA ALA A 135 6.88 10.90 -6.24
C ALA A 135 6.73 12.39 -5.91
N SER A 136 5.55 12.83 -5.46
CA SER A 136 5.21 14.25 -5.24
C SER A 136 5.49 14.72 -3.82
#